data_AF-X0ZJH6-F1
#
_entry.id   AF-X0ZJH6-F1
#
_cell.length_a   1.000
_cell.length_b   1.000
_cell.length_c   1.000
_cell.angle_alpha   90.00
_cell.angle_beta   90.00
_cell.angle_gamma   90.00
#
_symmetry.space_group_name_H-M   'P 1'
#
loop_
_entity.id
_entity.type
_entity.pdbx_description
1 polymer ?
#
loop_
_entity_poly.entity_id
_entity_poly.type
_entity_poly.pdbx_seq_one_letter_code
_entity_poly.pdbx_strand_id
1 'polypeptide(L)'
;GVIEHFQNVFDKMFFRTQYFKDFSHLYKKAKEFELFHNQNHHYSTLEGMTPNQKFSGDIKLLPDSFRLPEKLAIVPGYVHLVRFIRSDRVLDIFGEKYIMPGNVEHEYVWATIDTVQEKLFVYHDSKLVVEYDYPLPKSSIDLSKIDL
;
A
#
# COMPACT_ATOMS: atom_id res chain seq x y z
N GLY A 1 -11.20 -5.34 5.00
CA GLY A 1 -11.08 -6.04 3.71
C GLY A 1 -10.04 -7.15 3.78
N VAL A 2 -9.76 -7.78 2.64
CA VAL A 2 -8.82 -8.92 2.51
C VAL A 2 -7.41 -8.54 2.92
N ILE A 3 -6.98 -7.31 2.55
CA ILE A 3 -5.66 -6.77 2.90
C ILE A 3 -5.56 -6.59 4.41
N GLU A 4 -6.55 -5.98 5.06
CA GLU A 4 -6.56 -5.79 6.51
C GLU A 4 -6.61 -7.14 7.25
N HIS A 5 -7.30 -8.14 6.69
CA HIS A 5 -7.29 -9.49 7.24
C HIS A 5 -5.90 -10.12 7.16
N PHE A 6 -5.24 -10.06 5.99
CA PHE A 6 -3.86 -10.53 5.83
C PHE A 6 -2.91 -9.85 6.82
N GLN A 7 -2.95 -8.52 6.93
CA GLN A 7 -2.08 -7.78 7.85
C GLN A 7 -2.30 -8.17 9.30
N ASN A 8 -3.57 -8.39 9.71
CA ASN A 8 -3.91 -8.88 11.04
C ASN A 8 -3.37 -10.31 11.29
N VAL A 9 -3.46 -11.20 10.29
CA VAL A 9 -2.89 -12.55 10.35
C VAL A 9 -1.36 -12.50 10.45
N PHE A 10 -0.70 -11.69 9.63
CA PHE A 10 0.75 -11.51 9.68
C PHE A 10 1.20 -11.00 11.06
N ASP A 11 0.57 -9.96 11.59
CA ASP A 11 0.92 -9.39 12.90
C ASP A 11 0.74 -10.43 14.02
N LYS A 12 -0.43 -11.08 14.08
CA LYS A 12 -0.78 -11.98 15.18
C LYS A 12 -0.16 -13.36 15.11
N MET A 13 0.04 -13.91 13.93
CA MET A 13 0.51 -15.30 13.76
C MET A 13 2.01 -15.38 13.50
N PHE A 14 2.62 -14.32 12.98
CA PHE A 14 4.03 -14.30 12.62
C PHE A 14 4.83 -13.29 13.44
N PHE A 15 4.45 -12.02 13.43
CA PHE A 15 5.32 -10.96 13.96
C PHE A 15 5.36 -10.97 15.50
N ARG A 16 4.22 -11.13 16.17
CA ARG A 16 4.14 -11.08 17.65
C ARG A 16 4.40 -12.41 18.35
N THR A 17 4.47 -13.52 17.62
CA THR A 17 4.55 -14.88 18.19
C THR A 17 5.97 -15.39 18.38
N GLN A 18 6.97 -14.65 17.90
CA GLN A 18 8.36 -15.08 17.94
C GLN A 18 9.31 -13.90 18.17
N TYR A 19 10.50 -14.21 18.67
CA TYR A 19 11.56 -13.23 18.83
C TYR A 19 12.41 -13.12 17.57
N PHE A 20 12.70 -11.89 17.16
CA PHE A 20 13.64 -11.60 16.09
C PHE A 20 14.88 -10.91 16.65
N LYS A 21 16.04 -11.54 16.49
CA LYS A 21 17.33 -11.00 16.96
C LYS A 21 17.75 -9.71 16.25
N ASP A 22 17.42 -9.59 14.96
CA ASP A 22 17.79 -8.49 14.08
C ASP A 22 16.87 -8.47 12.85
N PHE A 23 16.98 -7.40 12.05
CA PHE A 23 16.20 -7.23 10.83
C PHE A 23 16.46 -8.33 9.79
N SER A 24 17.70 -8.81 9.66
CA SER A 24 18.04 -9.88 8.72
C SER A 24 17.31 -11.19 9.07
N HIS A 25 17.19 -11.49 10.36
CA HIS A 25 16.44 -12.64 10.85
C HIS A 25 14.94 -12.50 10.57
N LEU A 26 14.37 -11.32 10.86
CA LEU A 26 12.98 -11.01 10.52
C LEU A 26 12.71 -11.19 9.03
N TYR A 27 13.55 -10.63 8.16
CA TYR A 27 13.40 -10.71 6.72
C TYR A 27 13.41 -12.15 6.20
N LYS A 28 14.35 -12.99 6.67
CA LYS A 28 14.41 -14.41 6.29
C LYS A 28 13.15 -15.15 6.73
N LYS A 29 12.70 -14.92 7.96
CA LYS A 29 11.51 -15.56 8.52
C LYS A 29 10.22 -15.08 7.87
N ALA A 30 10.16 -13.83 7.44
CA ALA A 30 9.00 -13.28 6.71
C ALA A 30 8.82 -13.99 5.36
N LYS A 31 9.90 -14.31 4.65
CA LYS A 31 9.84 -15.10 3.41
C LYS A 31 9.31 -16.52 3.64
N GLU A 32 9.75 -17.17 4.71
CA GLU A 32 9.23 -18.49 5.09
C GLU A 32 7.72 -18.44 5.38
N PHE A 33 7.27 -17.42 6.14
CA PHE A 33 5.86 -17.20 6.43
C PHE A 33 5.05 -16.95 5.16
N GLU A 34 5.54 -16.10 4.25
CA GLU A 34 4.85 -15.79 3.00
C GLU A 34 4.64 -17.04 2.15
N LEU A 35 5.67 -17.87 2.00
CA LEU A 35 5.58 -19.15 1.28
C LEU A 35 4.53 -20.08 1.92
N PHE A 36 4.59 -20.24 3.24
CA PHE A 36 3.63 -21.06 3.98
C PHE A 36 2.20 -20.51 3.84
N HIS A 37 2.02 -19.21 4.01
CA HIS A 37 0.72 -18.54 3.90
C HIS A 37 0.13 -18.72 2.50
N ASN A 38 0.90 -18.42 1.46
CA ASN A 38 0.44 -18.48 0.07
C ASN A 38 0.09 -19.90 -0.37
N GLN A 39 0.71 -20.91 0.25
CA GLN A 39 0.43 -22.32 -0.01
C GLN A 39 -0.78 -22.86 0.76
N ASN A 40 -1.07 -22.36 1.97
CA ASN A 40 -2.01 -23.02 2.89
C ASN A 40 -3.26 -22.19 3.25
N HIS A 41 -3.18 -20.86 3.18
CA HIS A 41 -4.30 -20.01 3.59
C HIS A 41 -5.34 -19.90 2.47
N HIS A 42 -6.58 -20.25 2.76
CA HIS A 42 -7.68 -20.19 1.79
C HIS A 42 -8.51 -18.94 2.04
N TYR A 43 -8.72 -18.15 0.99
CA TYR A 43 -9.54 -16.94 1.07
C TYR A 43 -10.91 -17.18 0.44
N SER A 44 -11.98 -16.78 1.13
CA SER A 44 -13.32 -16.80 0.56
C SER A 44 -13.44 -15.92 -0.70
N THR A 45 -12.70 -14.80 -0.74
CA THR A 45 -12.62 -13.91 -1.91
C THR A 45 -11.85 -14.50 -3.09
N LEU A 46 -11.11 -15.59 -2.87
CA LEU A 46 -10.45 -16.37 -3.92
C LEU A 46 -11.23 -17.64 -4.23
N GLU A 47 -12.55 -17.65 -3.99
CA GLU A 47 -13.44 -18.81 -4.18
C GLU A 47 -12.98 -20.03 -3.37
N GLY A 48 -12.42 -19.78 -2.18
CA GLY A 48 -11.91 -20.83 -1.31
C GLY A 48 -10.59 -21.44 -1.78
N MET A 49 -9.88 -20.82 -2.73
CA MET A 49 -8.52 -21.21 -3.14
C MET A 49 -7.43 -20.53 -2.30
N THR A 50 -6.23 -21.11 -2.32
CA THR A 50 -5.03 -20.45 -1.80
C THR A 50 -4.47 -19.42 -2.79
N PRO A 51 -3.67 -18.44 -2.33
CA PRO A 51 -3.00 -17.52 -3.23
C PRO A 51 -2.24 -18.21 -4.36
N ASN A 52 -1.49 -19.29 -4.07
CA ASN A 52 -0.75 -20.03 -5.09
C ASN A 52 -1.67 -20.75 -6.09
N GLN A 53 -2.81 -21.28 -5.64
CA GLN A 53 -3.78 -21.89 -6.53
C GLN A 53 -4.41 -20.84 -7.46
N LYS A 54 -4.82 -19.68 -6.93
CA LYS A 54 -5.39 -18.60 -7.76
C LYS A 54 -4.38 -17.98 -8.72
N PHE A 55 -3.11 -17.91 -8.30
CA PHE A 55 -2.00 -17.37 -9.07
C PHE A 55 -1.49 -18.33 -10.17
N SER A 56 -1.98 -19.58 -10.20
CA SER A 56 -1.58 -20.53 -11.24
C SER A 56 -2.18 -20.14 -12.61
N GLY A 57 -1.33 -19.68 -13.53
CA GLY A 57 -1.73 -19.23 -14.88
C GLY A 57 -0.61 -18.51 -15.63
N ASP A 58 -0.93 -17.98 -16.82
CA ASP A 58 -0.01 -17.17 -17.63
C ASP A 58 0.22 -15.79 -17.01
N ILE A 59 1.18 -15.73 -16.09
CA ILE A 59 1.61 -14.48 -15.47
C ILE A 59 2.49 -13.73 -16.47
N LYS A 60 2.07 -12.51 -16.82
CA LYS A 60 2.92 -11.58 -17.59
C LYS A 60 3.98 -11.00 -16.66
N LEU A 61 5.13 -11.64 -16.62
CA LEU A 61 6.32 -11.07 -16.00
C LEU A 61 6.87 -9.93 -16.85
N LEU A 62 7.57 -9.00 -16.21
CA LEU A 62 8.42 -8.05 -16.94
C LEU A 62 9.53 -8.82 -17.66
N PRO A 63 10.02 -8.34 -18.82
CA PRO A 63 11.14 -8.98 -19.50
C PRO A 63 12.37 -9.09 -18.58
N ASP A 64 13.19 -10.13 -18.74
CA ASP A 64 14.44 -10.30 -17.98
C ASP A 64 15.43 -9.13 -18.17
N SER A 65 15.27 -8.39 -19.26
CA SER A 65 16.04 -7.17 -19.57
C SER A 65 15.52 -5.92 -18.86
N PHE A 66 14.37 -5.99 -18.18
CA PHE A 66 13.84 -4.86 -17.42
C PHE A 66 14.82 -4.47 -16.33
N ARG A 67 15.12 -3.17 -16.25
CA ARG A 67 15.92 -2.57 -15.18
C ARG A 67 15.11 -1.42 -14.63
N LEU A 68 15.11 -1.27 -13.31
CA LEU A 68 14.59 -0.06 -12.70
C LEU A 68 15.45 1.12 -13.17
N PRO A 69 14.84 2.27 -13.48
CA PRO A 69 15.60 3.47 -13.81
C PRO A 69 16.38 3.93 -12.57
N GLU A 70 17.56 4.51 -12.76
CA GLU A 70 18.36 5.07 -11.65
C GLU A 70 17.62 6.21 -10.92
N LYS A 71 16.72 6.88 -11.63
CA LYS A 71 15.94 8.01 -11.16
C LYS A 71 14.48 7.82 -11.49
N LEU A 72 13.62 7.85 -10.47
CA LEU A 72 12.18 7.94 -10.66
C LEU A 72 11.78 9.41 -10.62
N ALA A 73 11.50 9.98 -11.80
CA ALA A 73 10.89 11.29 -11.90
C ALA A 73 9.40 11.20 -11.55
N ILE A 74 8.90 12.20 -10.83
CA ILE A 74 7.47 12.40 -10.71
C ILE A 74 7.00 13.01 -12.02
N VAL A 75 6.13 12.29 -12.72
CA VAL A 75 5.58 12.71 -14.03
C VAL A 75 4.17 13.27 -13.85
N PRO A 76 3.73 14.20 -14.72
CA PRO A 76 2.34 14.65 -14.77
C PRO A 76 1.34 13.50 -14.79
N GLY A 77 0.34 13.55 -13.91
CA GLY A 77 -0.67 12.53 -13.75
C GLY A 77 -1.29 12.51 -12.35
N TYR A 78 -2.05 11.43 -12.08
CA TYR A 78 -2.82 11.26 -10.87
C TYR A 78 -2.41 10.01 -10.09
N VAL A 79 -2.38 10.13 -8.77
CA VAL A 79 -2.28 8.98 -7.86
C VAL A 79 -3.57 8.90 -7.05
N HIS A 80 -4.25 7.76 -7.12
CA HIS A 80 -5.52 7.54 -6.42
C HIS A 80 -5.34 6.57 -5.24
N LEU A 81 -5.88 6.94 -4.09
CA LEU A 81 -5.82 6.14 -2.86
C LEU A 81 -7.22 6.05 -2.26
N VAL A 82 -7.64 4.85 -1.88
CA VAL A 82 -8.86 4.66 -1.07
C VAL A 82 -8.43 4.42 0.38
N ARG A 83 -8.95 5.19 1.31
CA ARG A 83 -8.59 5.13 2.74
C ARG A 83 -9.82 5.23 3.63
N PHE A 84 -9.85 4.41 4.67
CA PHE A 84 -10.87 4.47 5.72
C PHE A 84 -10.47 5.52 6.77
N ILE A 85 -11.38 6.43 7.09
CA ILE A 85 -11.16 7.48 8.07
C ILE A 85 -11.62 6.98 9.45
N ARG A 86 -10.69 6.98 10.41
CA ARG A 86 -10.95 6.55 11.80
C ARG A 86 -11.49 7.72 12.63
N SER A 87 -11.83 7.46 13.89
CA SER A 87 -12.35 8.48 14.82
C SER A 87 -11.39 9.64 15.13
N ASP A 88 -10.09 9.47 14.90
CA ASP A 88 -9.13 10.58 14.99
C ASP A 88 -9.22 11.54 13.80
N ARG A 89 -9.99 11.16 12.77
CA ARG A 89 -10.20 11.89 11.51
C ARG A 89 -8.90 12.18 10.77
N VAL A 90 -7.87 11.35 10.94
CA VAL A 90 -6.60 11.53 10.24
C VAL A 90 -6.58 10.70 8.97
N LEU A 91 -6.40 11.37 7.83
CA LEU A 91 -6.00 10.75 6.58
C LEU A 91 -4.47 10.75 6.51
N ASP A 92 -3.86 9.56 6.47
CA ASP A 92 -2.43 9.37 6.29
C ASP A 92 -2.12 8.99 4.83
N ILE A 93 -1.38 9.86 4.15
CA ILE A 93 -0.88 9.67 2.78
C ILE A 93 0.65 9.65 2.83
N PHE A 94 1.24 8.46 2.71
CA PHE A 94 2.69 8.25 2.71
C PHE A 94 3.43 8.84 3.93
N GLY A 95 2.75 8.91 5.09
CA GLY A 95 3.29 9.47 6.34
C GLY A 95 2.90 10.94 6.58
N GLU A 96 2.36 11.63 5.57
CA GLU A 96 1.78 12.97 5.73
C GLU A 96 0.33 12.88 6.22
N LYS A 97 -0.02 13.73 7.19
CA LYS A 97 -1.29 13.64 7.93
C LYS A 97 -2.19 14.84 7.64
N TYR A 98 -3.43 14.55 7.26
CA TYR A 98 -4.45 15.56 6.94
C TYR A 98 -5.69 15.34 7.80
N ILE A 99 -6.24 16.41 8.36
CA ILE A 99 -7.43 16.35 9.23
C ILE A 99 -8.70 16.37 8.39
N MET A 100 -9.44 15.26 8.38
CA MET A 100 -10.67 15.12 7.62
C MET A 100 -11.88 15.79 8.28
N PRO A 101 -12.81 16.33 7.47
CA PRO A 101 -14.12 16.76 7.96
C PRO A 101 -14.87 15.66 8.72
N GLY A 102 -15.68 16.03 9.72
CA GLY A 102 -16.39 15.06 10.55
C GLY A 102 -17.45 14.24 9.82
N ASN A 103 -17.96 14.73 8.68
CA ASN A 103 -18.97 14.02 7.88
C ASN A 103 -18.41 12.84 7.08
N VAL A 104 -17.10 12.57 7.16
CA VAL A 104 -16.46 11.38 6.58
C VAL A 104 -15.79 10.51 7.65
N GLU A 105 -16.06 10.75 8.94
CA GLU A 105 -15.63 9.81 9.99
C GLU A 105 -16.29 8.45 9.78
N HIS A 106 -15.51 7.37 9.92
CA HIS A 106 -15.93 5.99 9.65
C HIS A 106 -16.37 5.71 8.22
N GLU A 107 -15.96 6.56 7.27
CA GLU A 107 -16.21 6.37 5.86
C GLU A 107 -14.92 6.10 5.08
N TYR A 108 -15.08 5.46 3.91
CA TYR A 108 -14.00 5.36 2.94
C TYR A 108 -14.00 6.60 2.04
N VAL A 109 -12.85 7.25 1.93
CA VAL A 109 -12.64 8.37 1.01
C VAL A 109 -11.74 7.97 -0.15
N TRP A 110 -11.94 8.62 -1.30
CA TRP A 110 -11.05 8.58 -2.45
C TRP A 110 -10.17 9.82 -2.43
N ALA A 111 -8.87 9.65 -2.23
CA ALA A 111 -7.88 10.71 -2.30
C ALA A 111 -7.16 10.68 -3.66
N THR A 112 -7.04 11.84 -4.30
CA THR A 112 -6.32 12.02 -5.57
C THR A 112 -5.21 13.03 -5.39
N ILE A 113 -3.97 12.61 -5.56
CA ILE A 113 -2.83 13.51 -5.73
C ILE A 113 -2.78 13.90 -7.20
N ASP A 114 -2.94 15.18 -7.51
CA ASP A 114 -2.65 15.76 -8.82
C ASP A 114 -1.21 16.27 -8.81
N THR A 115 -0.34 15.60 -9.57
CA THR A 115 1.09 15.92 -9.61
C THR A 115 1.43 17.18 -10.41
N VAL A 116 0.49 17.66 -11.22
CA VAL A 116 0.67 18.90 -12.00
C VAL A 116 0.28 20.10 -11.14
N GLN A 117 -0.83 19.97 -10.40
CA GLN A 117 -1.31 21.02 -9.51
C GLN A 117 -0.61 21.02 -8.15
N GLU A 118 0.11 19.94 -7.83
CA GLU A 118 0.69 19.70 -6.49
C GLU A 118 -0.39 19.85 -5.40
N LYS A 119 -1.54 19.20 -5.64
CA LYS A 119 -2.71 19.24 -4.77
C LYS A 119 -3.22 17.84 -4.43
N LEU A 120 -3.78 17.71 -3.24
CA LEU A 120 -4.51 16.55 -2.77
C LEU A 120 -6.01 16.87 -2.73
N PHE A 121 -6.80 16.13 -3.48
CA PHE A 121 -8.26 16.22 -3.49
C PHE A 121 -8.86 14.99 -2.80
N VAL A 122 -9.77 15.20 -1.85
CA VAL A 122 -10.43 14.11 -1.13
C VAL A 122 -11.91 14.10 -1.46
N TYR A 123 -12.41 12.97 -1.94
CA TYR A 123 -13.79 12.75 -2.37
C TYR A 123 -14.50 11.71 -1.51
N HIS A 124 -15.80 11.89 -1.34
CA HIS A 124 -16.74 10.93 -0.77
C HIS A 124 -18.00 10.92 -1.62
N ASP A 125 -18.51 9.75 -2.01
CA ASP A 125 -19.65 9.61 -2.94
C ASP A 125 -19.54 10.48 -4.20
N SER A 126 -18.35 10.51 -4.80
CA SER A 126 -18.02 11.33 -5.99
C SER A 126 -18.12 12.85 -5.78
N LYS A 127 -18.28 13.33 -4.55
CA LYS A 127 -18.28 14.75 -4.20
C LYS A 127 -16.95 15.13 -3.55
N LEU A 128 -16.40 16.26 -3.96
CA LEU A 128 -15.22 16.82 -3.31
C LEU A 128 -15.59 17.25 -1.89
N VAL A 129 -14.84 16.75 -0.91
CA VAL A 129 -15.04 17.02 0.52
C VAL A 129 -14.07 18.08 1.00
N VAL A 130 -12.79 17.96 0.60
CA VAL A 130 -11.73 18.90 0.98
C VAL A 130 -10.57 18.83 -0.02
N GLU A 131 -9.80 19.92 -0.11
CA GLU A 131 -8.54 19.99 -0.82
C GLU A 131 -7.40 20.44 0.11
N TYR A 132 -6.18 19.98 -0.17
CA TYR A 132 -4.95 20.43 0.48
C TYR A 132 -3.86 20.67 -0.56
N ASP A 133 -2.90 21.52 -0.22
CA ASP A 133 -1.64 21.56 -0.94
C ASP A 133 -0.88 20.24 -0.69
N TYR A 134 -0.25 19.73 -1.75
CA TYR A 134 0.55 18.51 -1.73
C TYR A 134 1.86 18.77 -2.49
N PRO A 135 2.79 19.54 -1.91
CA PRO A 135 4.01 19.94 -2.58
C PRO A 135 4.88 18.71 -2.88
N LEU A 136 5.38 18.62 -4.12
CA LEU A 136 6.14 17.46 -4.55
C LEU A 136 7.65 17.74 -4.54
N PRO A 137 8.49 16.72 -4.28
CA PRO A 137 9.92 16.85 -4.46
C PRO A 137 10.25 17.28 -5.89
N LYS A 138 10.96 18.40 -6.04
CA LYS A 138 11.38 18.92 -7.36
C LYS A 138 12.43 18.06 -8.05
N SER A 139 12.99 17.07 -7.36
CA SER A 139 14.00 16.15 -7.86
C SER A 139 13.45 14.73 -7.97
N SER A 140 13.92 13.98 -8.96
CA SER A 140 13.75 12.54 -9.00
C SER A 140 14.32 11.87 -7.74
N ILE A 141 13.68 10.80 -7.28
CA ILE A 141 14.25 9.94 -6.24
C ILE A 141 15.43 9.17 -6.87
N ASP A 142 16.61 9.35 -6.31
CA ASP A 142 17.82 8.62 -6.70
C ASP A 142 17.79 7.22 -6.09
N LEU A 143 17.44 6.22 -6.90
CA LEU A 143 17.32 4.84 -6.47
C LEU A 143 18.69 4.18 -6.24
N SER A 144 19.79 4.74 -6.73
CA SER A 144 21.13 4.20 -6.50
C SER A 144 21.56 4.25 -5.03
N LYS A 145 20.88 5.06 -4.22
CA LYS A 145 21.11 5.23 -2.78
C LYS A 145 20.15 4.43 -1.91
N ILE A 146 19.17 3.77 -2.51
CA ILE A 146 18.21 2.93 -1.80
C ILE A 146 18.69 1.50 -1.94
N ASP A 147 19.18 0.93 -0.85
CA ASP A 147 19.52 -0.50 -0.77
C ASP A 147 18.18 -1.28 -0.75
N LEU A 148 17.78 -1.81 -1.90
CA LEU A 148 16.53 -2.57 -2.10
C LEU A 148 16.71 -4.06 -1.75
#